data_AF-A0A096KHY3-F1
#
_entry.id   AF-A0A096KHY3-F1
#
_cell.length_a   1.000
_cell.length_b   1.000
_cell.length_c   1.000
_cell.angle_alpha   90.00
_cell.angle_beta   90.00
_cell.angle_gamma   90.00
#
_symmetry.space_group_name_H-M   'P 1'
#
loop_
_entity.id
_entity.type
_entity.pdbx_description
1 polymer ?
#
loop_
_entity_poly.entity_id
_entity_poly.type
_entity_poly.pdbx_seq_one_letter_code
_entity_poly.pdbx_strand_id
1 'polypeptide(L)'
;MNFLNIFEDHVAGIFGATRAPFSFKKLAKQAARDMEDQTLVINGVNTAPALYTILIAADDDPMLAPFYPELSREVREFVKAQAEKRRYVFVGEPLVRFMIDPQLRAGKFSVFAENVDAPTLGRLYEEERAYQNGLGQNNSAASRAASAPRAGQQQFAAPQQQRPAAMPQQQPTPRAAAPDPLAVADPFAPSVPDPAAAPIPVPQTVSRDALAGMGGAAATGAAVGLGAAAGIASNMASTRAPQRPLAQLVDVVSGESHSITSAQVTIGRERSVSDIALRDPNVSRRHAQLTFTGSDWSIEDLNSTNGTLVNNRRITRCPLRNGDLLTFGLSTFEFRG
;
A
#
# COMPACT_ATOMS: atom_id res chain seq x y z
N MET A 1 23.76 -28.24 -9.26
CA MET A 1 22.44 -28.54 -8.65
C MET A 1 21.40 -27.58 -9.18
N ASN A 2 20.18 -28.05 -9.49
CA ASN A 2 19.07 -27.17 -9.86
C ASN A 2 18.36 -26.70 -8.57
N PHE A 3 18.77 -25.54 -8.02
CA PHE A 3 18.26 -24.99 -6.76
C PHE A 3 16.72 -24.88 -6.72
N LEU A 4 16.11 -24.68 -7.88
CA LEU A 4 14.66 -24.62 -8.01
C LEU A 4 13.98 -25.96 -7.71
N ASN A 5 14.59 -27.09 -8.07
CA ASN A 5 14.02 -28.41 -7.78
C ASN A 5 14.17 -28.73 -6.28
N ILE A 6 15.31 -28.40 -5.67
CA ILE A 6 15.55 -28.60 -4.23
C ILE A 6 14.53 -27.79 -3.42
N PHE A 7 14.32 -26.53 -3.80
CA PHE A 7 13.31 -25.67 -3.19
C PHE A 7 11.90 -26.25 -3.37
N GLU A 8 11.55 -26.74 -4.56
CA GLU A 8 10.24 -27.40 -4.78
C GLU A 8 10.06 -28.64 -3.90
N ASP A 9 11.09 -29.48 -3.75
CA ASP A 9 11.04 -30.69 -2.93
C ASP A 9 10.88 -30.35 -1.44
N HIS A 10 11.62 -29.34 -0.95
CA HIS A 10 11.50 -28.87 0.43
C HIS A 10 10.13 -28.27 0.71
N VAL A 11 9.63 -27.42 -0.19
CA VAL A 11 8.31 -26.82 -0.04
C VAL A 11 7.20 -27.87 -0.15
N ALA A 12 7.32 -28.83 -1.06
CA ALA A 12 6.39 -29.96 -1.12
C ALA A 12 6.39 -30.76 0.19
N GLY A 13 7.55 -30.91 0.83
CA GLY A 13 7.69 -31.51 2.16
C GLY A 13 6.91 -30.77 3.26
N ILE A 14 6.91 -29.42 3.23
CA ILE A 14 6.18 -28.58 4.19
C ILE A 14 4.66 -28.83 4.11
N PHE A 15 4.11 -28.92 2.91
CA PHE A 15 2.66 -29.12 2.72
C PHE A 15 2.22 -30.59 2.82
N GLY A 16 3.15 -31.54 2.70
CA GLY A 16 2.86 -32.97 2.70
C GLY A 16 1.86 -33.35 1.60
N ALA A 17 0.73 -33.95 1.98
CA ALA A 17 -0.35 -34.33 1.05
C ALA A 17 -1.24 -33.15 0.64
N THR A 18 -1.11 -32.00 1.30
CA THR A 18 -1.97 -30.83 1.10
C THR A 18 -1.52 -30.07 -0.15
N ARG A 19 -2.46 -29.67 -1.02
CA ARG A 19 -2.11 -28.97 -2.25
C ARG A 19 -1.92 -27.47 -1.99
N ALA A 20 -0.71 -26.97 -2.21
CA ALA A 20 -0.43 -25.53 -2.15
C ALA A 20 -1.39 -24.71 -3.05
N PRO A 21 -1.85 -23.52 -2.60
CA PRO A 21 -2.80 -22.67 -3.33
C PRO A 21 -2.21 -22.08 -4.62
N PHE A 22 -0.88 -21.95 -4.70
CA PHE A 22 -0.17 -21.52 -5.90
C PHE A 22 1.15 -22.28 -6.07
N SER A 23 1.77 -22.09 -7.24
CA SER A 23 3.05 -22.72 -7.58
C SER A 23 4.22 -21.97 -6.96
N PHE A 24 4.84 -22.56 -5.94
CA PHE A 24 6.06 -22.03 -5.32
C PHE A 24 7.23 -21.94 -6.30
N LYS A 25 7.26 -22.78 -7.35
CA LYS A 25 8.19 -22.61 -8.47
C LYS A 25 8.12 -21.23 -9.11
N LYS A 26 6.89 -20.74 -9.34
CA LYS A 26 6.67 -19.43 -9.94
C LYS A 26 7.09 -18.33 -8.99
N LEU A 27 6.82 -18.50 -7.70
CA LEU A 27 7.26 -17.59 -6.65
C LEU A 27 8.78 -17.47 -6.62
N ALA A 28 9.50 -18.60 -6.56
CA ALA A 28 10.96 -18.62 -6.57
C ALA A 28 11.54 -17.99 -7.84
N LYS A 29 10.97 -18.28 -9.01
CA LYS A 29 11.38 -17.63 -10.26
C LYS A 29 11.15 -16.12 -10.25
N GLN A 30 10.02 -15.66 -9.70
CA GLN A 30 9.73 -14.23 -9.60
C GLN A 30 10.69 -13.56 -8.61
N ALA A 31 10.92 -14.15 -7.44
CA ALA A 31 11.87 -13.64 -6.45
C ALA A 31 13.31 -13.55 -7.01
N ALA A 32 13.76 -14.56 -7.75
CA ALA A 32 15.08 -14.53 -8.40
C ALA A 32 15.16 -13.45 -9.48
N ARG A 33 14.08 -13.25 -10.25
CA ARG A 33 14.00 -12.21 -11.26
C ARG A 33 14.03 -10.82 -10.62
N ASP A 34 13.18 -10.57 -9.63
CA ASP A 34 13.11 -9.27 -8.96
C ASP A 34 14.42 -8.95 -8.22
N MET A 35 15.10 -9.97 -7.67
CA MET A 35 16.45 -9.82 -7.14
C MET A 35 17.43 -9.30 -8.19
N GLU A 36 17.46 -9.92 -9.38
CA GLU A 36 18.33 -9.51 -10.49
C GLU A 36 17.98 -8.09 -10.97
N ASP A 37 16.69 -7.80 -11.12
CA ASP A 37 16.18 -6.50 -11.60
C ASP A 37 16.46 -5.35 -10.60
N GLN A 38 16.55 -5.66 -9.29
CA GLN A 38 16.79 -4.68 -8.22
C GLN A 38 18.23 -4.72 -7.66
N THR A 39 19.14 -5.48 -8.30
CA THR A 39 20.55 -5.50 -7.90
C THR A 39 21.22 -4.17 -8.22
N LEU A 40 21.92 -3.61 -7.25
CA LEU A 40 22.63 -2.33 -7.37
C LEU A 40 24.15 -2.54 -7.28
N VAL A 41 24.93 -1.66 -7.91
CA VAL A 41 26.39 -1.66 -7.76
C VAL A 41 26.77 -0.64 -6.71
N ILE A 42 27.20 -1.10 -5.53
CA ILE A 42 27.60 -0.25 -4.40
C ILE A 42 29.10 -0.46 -4.18
N ASN A 43 29.90 0.61 -4.31
CA ASN A 43 31.36 0.55 -4.18
C ASN A 43 32.04 -0.51 -5.07
N GLY A 44 31.50 -0.73 -6.28
CA GLY A 44 32.00 -1.74 -7.22
C GLY A 44 31.58 -3.18 -6.90
N VAL A 45 30.75 -3.40 -5.88
CA VAL A 45 30.21 -4.70 -5.50
C VAL A 45 28.73 -4.78 -5.89
N ASN A 46 28.37 -5.85 -6.61
CA ASN A 46 26.97 -6.13 -6.95
C ASN A 46 26.23 -6.54 -5.67
N THR A 47 25.37 -5.65 -5.19
CA THR A 47 24.60 -5.80 -3.97
C THR A 47 23.15 -6.14 -4.31
N ALA A 48 22.70 -7.29 -3.86
CA ALA A 48 21.33 -7.76 -4.03
C ALA A 48 20.41 -7.18 -2.93
N PRO A 49 19.12 -7.00 -3.23
CA PRO A 49 18.12 -6.55 -2.26
C PRO A 49 18.03 -7.49 -1.07
N ALA A 50 17.90 -6.93 0.13
CA ALA A 50 17.87 -7.70 1.37
C ALA A 50 16.47 -7.87 1.96
N LEU A 51 15.45 -7.21 1.41
CA LEU A 51 14.06 -7.35 1.85
C LEU A 51 13.22 -7.97 0.73
N TYR A 52 12.49 -9.04 1.06
CA TYR A 52 11.55 -9.71 0.17
C TYR A 52 10.17 -9.72 0.80
N THR A 53 9.25 -8.98 0.20
CA THR A 53 7.85 -8.91 0.63
C THR A 53 7.00 -9.73 -0.35
N ILE A 54 6.40 -10.81 0.15
CA ILE A 54 5.53 -11.69 -0.63
C ILE A 54 4.08 -11.36 -0.26
N LEU A 55 3.33 -10.84 -1.23
CA LEU A 55 1.91 -10.57 -1.06
C LEU A 55 1.08 -11.80 -1.41
N ILE A 56 0.17 -12.16 -0.52
CA ILE A 56 -0.71 -13.33 -0.61
C ILE A 56 -2.17 -12.86 -0.59
N ALA A 57 -3.03 -13.53 -1.35
CA ALA A 57 -4.47 -13.29 -1.29
C ALA A 57 -5.05 -13.62 0.09
N ALA A 58 -6.00 -12.82 0.57
CA ALA A 58 -6.65 -13.05 1.86
C ALA A 58 -7.32 -14.42 1.98
N ASP A 59 -7.82 -14.98 0.87
CA ASP A 59 -8.44 -16.32 0.83
C ASP A 59 -7.43 -17.46 1.08
N ASP A 60 -6.15 -17.26 0.73
CA ASP A 60 -5.11 -18.29 0.82
C ASP A 60 -4.35 -18.24 2.16
N ASP A 61 -4.38 -17.11 2.86
CA ASP A 61 -3.66 -16.87 4.11
C ASP A 61 -3.97 -17.92 5.19
N PRO A 62 -5.23 -18.29 5.50
CA PRO A 62 -5.51 -19.26 6.57
C PRO A 62 -4.85 -20.62 6.37
N MET A 63 -4.65 -21.02 5.11
CA MET A 63 -3.97 -22.26 4.75
C MET A 63 -2.44 -22.13 4.85
N LEU A 64 -1.89 -20.96 4.52
CA LEU A 64 -0.45 -20.73 4.44
C LEU A 64 0.16 -20.26 5.76
N ALA A 65 -0.62 -19.57 6.60
CA ALA A 65 -0.17 -18.95 7.84
C ALA A 65 0.60 -19.89 8.78
N PRO A 66 0.19 -21.16 8.97
CA PRO A 66 0.96 -22.10 9.81
C PRO A 66 2.38 -22.36 9.29
N PHE A 67 2.59 -22.21 7.98
CA PHE A 67 3.82 -22.57 7.30
C PHE A 67 4.73 -21.38 7.01
N TYR A 68 4.32 -20.13 7.27
CA TYR A 68 5.15 -18.94 7.02
C TYR A 68 6.56 -18.99 7.62
N PRO A 69 6.78 -19.49 8.84
CA PRO A 69 8.14 -19.61 9.39
C PRO A 69 9.03 -20.53 8.56
N GLU A 70 8.50 -21.65 8.06
CA GLU A 70 9.26 -22.60 7.25
C GLU A 70 9.43 -22.07 5.82
N LEU A 71 8.37 -21.54 5.22
CA LEU A 71 8.41 -20.97 3.87
C LEU A 71 9.36 -19.78 3.78
N SER A 72 9.38 -18.90 4.79
CA SER A 72 10.30 -17.75 4.82
C SER A 72 11.75 -18.20 4.86
N ARG A 73 12.08 -19.27 5.61
CA ARG A 73 13.41 -19.88 5.64
C ARG A 73 13.78 -20.49 4.27
N GLU A 74 12.90 -21.27 3.66
CA GLU A 74 13.19 -21.91 2.38
C GLU A 74 13.38 -20.88 1.25
N VAL A 75 12.55 -19.82 1.20
CA VAL A 75 12.70 -18.75 0.21
C VAL A 75 14.00 -17.99 0.44
N ARG A 76 14.35 -17.72 1.70
CA ARG A 76 15.62 -17.06 2.05
C ARG A 76 16.83 -17.86 1.58
N GLU A 77 16.86 -19.16 1.86
CA GLU A 77 17.95 -20.03 1.43
C GLU A 77 18.03 -20.13 -0.09
N PHE A 78 16.89 -20.20 -0.79
CA PHE A 78 16.85 -20.15 -2.24
C PHE A 78 17.46 -18.87 -2.81
N VAL A 79 17.05 -17.70 -2.27
CA VAL A 79 17.56 -16.40 -2.70
C VAL A 79 19.06 -16.28 -2.44
N LYS A 80 19.54 -16.71 -1.26
CA LYS A 80 20.97 -16.73 -0.93
C LYS A 80 21.76 -17.56 -1.91
N ALA A 81 21.31 -18.78 -2.21
CA ALA A 81 21.97 -19.65 -3.17
C ALA A 81 21.99 -19.06 -4.59
N GLN A 82 20.91 -18.38 -4.99
CA GLN A 82 20.83 -17.72 -6.29
C GLN A 82 21.79 -16.52 -6.38
N ALA A 83 21.87 -15.71 -5.33
CA ALA A 83 22.80 -14.60 -5.22
C ALA A 83 24.26 -15.08 -5.25
N GLU A 84 24.60 -16.14 -4.51
CA GLU A 84 25.94 -16.73 -4.51
C GLU A 84 26.36 -17.18 -5.91
N LYS A 85 25.46 -17.86 -6.63
CA LYS A 85 25.69 -18.28 -8.03
C LYS A 85 25.98 -17.09 -8.95
N ARG A 86 25.33 -15.95 -8.72
CA ARG A 86 25.50 -14.71 -9.48
C ARG A 86 26.63 -13.81 -8.94
N ARG A 87 27.27 -14.20 -7.83
CA ARG A 87 28.26 -13.43 -7.07
C ARG A 87 27.73 -12.07 -6.57
N TYR A 88 26.47 -12.06 -6.13
CA TYR A 88 25.88 -10.92 -5.45
C TYR A 88 26.13 -11.01 -3.94
N VAL A 89 26.25 -9.85 -3.33
CA VAL A 89 26.44 -9.69 -1.88
C VAL A 89 25.18 -9.05 -1.30
N PHE A 90 24.84 -9.37 -0.07
CA PHE A 90 23.76 -8.68 0.65
C PHE A 90 24.37 -7.76 1.70
N VAL A 91 23.66 -6.68 2.04
CA VAL A 91 24.03 -5.81 3.16
C VAL A 91 23.84 -6.46 4.55
N GLY A 92 23.20 -7.63 4.60
CA GLY A 92 22.90 -8.42 5.79
C GLY A 92 22.23 -9.74 5.42
N GLU A 93 21.64 -10.44 6.40
CA GLU A 93 20.82 -11.62 6.10
C GLU A 93 19.53 -11.18 5.38
N PRO A 94 19.13 -11.79 4.26
CA PRO A 94 17.91 -11.38 3.57
C PRO A 94 16.66 -11.75 4.36
N LEU A 95 15.80 -10.77 4.61
CA LEU A 95 14.52 -10.93 5.28
C LEU A 95 13.43 -11.26 4.27
N VAL A 96 12.69 -12.34 4.52
CA VAL A 96 11.50 -12.70 3.75
C VAL A 96 10.30 -12.59 4.67
N ARG A 97 9.29 -11.82 4.26
CA ARG A 97 8.02 -11.68 4.97
C ARG A 97 6.83 -11.89 4.06
N PHE A 98 5.74 -12.36 4.65
CA PHE A 98 4.47 -12.56 3.97
C PHE A 98 3.48 -11.51 4.46
N MET A 99 2.77 -10.88 3.54
CA MET A 99 1.73 -9.90 3.84
C MET A 99 0.47 -10.24 3.08
N ILE A 100 -0.68 -9.97 3.69
CA ILE A 100 -1.99 -10.17 3.06
C ILE A 100 -2.30 -8.95 2.21
N ASP A 101 -2.67 -9.18 0.95
CA ASP A 101 -3.25 -8.16 0.09
C ASP A 101 -4.72 -8.51 -0.23
N PRO A 102 -5.69 -7.74 0.27
CA PRO A 102 -7.11 -8.01 0.03
C PRO A 102 -7.53 -7.77 -1.43
N GLN A 103 -6.71 -7.12 -2.25
CA GLN A 103 -6.98 -6.91 -3.67
C GLN A 103 -6.53 -8.11 -4.52
N LEU A 104 -5.68 -8.98 -3.99
CA LEU A 104 -5.24 -10.18 -4.69
C LEU A 104 -6.32 -11.25 -4.67
N ARG A 105 -6.57 -11.83 -5.84
CA ARG A 105 -7.48 -12.98 -5.99
C ARG A 105 -6.80 -14.26 -5.51
N ALA A 106 -7.58 -15.19 -4.95
CA ALA A 106 -7.11 -16.52 -4.58
C ALA A 106 -6.23 -17.19 -5.66
N GLY A 107 -5.14 -17.81 -5.21
CA GLY A 107 -4.10 -18.42 -6.04
C GLY A 107 -3.17 -17.43 -6.74
N LYS A 108 -3.33 -16.11 -6.52
CA LYS A 108 -2.38 -15.08 -6.98
C LYS A 108 -1.47 -14.67 -5.83
N PHE A 109 -0.25 -14.29 -6.21
CA PHE A 109 0.74 -13.72 -5.32
C PHE A 109 1.53 -12.66 -6.09
N SER A 110 2.18 -11.77 -5.34
CA SER A 110 3.18 -10.83 -5.85
C SER A 110 4.43 -10.93 -4.99
N VAL A 111 5.59 -10.69 -5.59
CA VAL A 111 6.86 -10.62 -4.87
C VAL A 111 7.44 -9.24 -5.13
N PHE A 112 8.02 -8.65 -4.09
CA PHE A 112 8.77 -7.41 -4.18
C PHE A 112 10.11 -7.63 -3.51
N ALA A 113 11.18 -7.27 -4.20
CA ALA A 113 12.52 -7.26 -3.66
C ALA A 113 12.96 -5.81 -3.50
N GLU A 114 13.40 -5.44 -2.30
CA GLU A 114 13.74 -4.06 -1.94
C GLU A 114 15.13 -3.98 -1.33
N ASN A 115 15.89 -2.97 -1.74
CA ASN A 115 17.19 -2.70 -1.16
C ASN A 115 17.02 -1.82 0.09
N VAL A 116 17.33 -2.37 1.25
CA VAL A 116 17.28 -1.70 2.55
C VAL A 116 18.68 -1.61 3.13
N ASP A 117 18.96 -0.60 3.95
CA ASP A 117 20.22 -0.49 4.67
C ASP A 117 20.26 -1.40 5.90
N ALA A 118 21.46 -1.72 6.38
CA ALA A 118 21.67 -2.65 7.49
C ALA A 118 20.87 -2.32 8.78
N PRO A 119 20.79 -1.07 9.28
CA PRO A 119 20.03 -0.78 10.49
C PRO A 119 18.51 -0.86 10.28
N THR A 120 18.00 -0.50 9.09
CA THR A 120 16.58 -0.70 8.77
C THR A 120 16.25 -2.18 8.66
N LEU A 121 17.10 -2.97 8.02
CA LEU A 121 16.97 -4.42 7.95
C LEU A 121 16.93 -5.05 9.35
N GLY A 122 17.80 -4.61 10.27
CA GLY A 122 17.80 -5.06 11.66
C GLY A 122 16.48 -4.80 12.39
N ARG A 123 15.91 -3.58 12.26
CA ARG A 123 14.60 -3.26 12.83
C ARG A 123 13.47 -4.11 12.23
N LEU A 124 13.49 -4.33 10.93
CA LEU A 124 12.49 -5.17 10.25
C LEU A 124 12.55 -6.63 10.69
N TYR A 125 13.74 -7.14 11.00
CA TYR A 125 13.89 -8.46 11.61
C TYR A 125 13.25 -8.54 13.00
N GLU A 126 13.42 -7.51 13.83
CA GLU A 126 12.79 -7.46 15.16
C GLU A 126 11.27 -7.42 15.05
N GLU A 127 10.73 -6.60 14.14
CA GLU A 127 9.29 -6.51 13.86
C GLU A 127 8.72 -7.86 13.38
N GLU A 128 9.36 -8.51 12.41
CA GLU A 128 8.92 -9.80 11.88
C GLU A 128 8.96 -10.90 12.95
N ARG A 129 10.03 -10.93 13.76
CA ARG A 129 10.13 -11.87 14.89
C ARG A 129 9.04 -11.64 15.93
N ALA A 130 8.71 -10.38 16.23
CA ALA A 130 7.63 -10.04 17.13
C ALA A 130 6.27 -10.48 16.56
N TYR A 131 6.04 -10.27 15.27
CA TYR A 131 4.82 -10.70 14.56
C TYR A 131 4.64 -12.22 14.57
N GLN A 132 5.69 -12.98 14.22
CA GLN A 132 5.66 -14.45 14.25
C GLN A 132 5.46 -15.00 15.68
N ASN A 133 6.08 -14.37 16.68
CA ASN A 133 5.86 -14.74 18.08
C ASN A 133 4.42 -14.46 18.54
N GLY A 134 3.80 -13.37 18.07
CA GLY A 134 2.40 -13.04 18.33
C GLY A 134 1.43 -14.05 17.70
N LEU A 135 1.69 -14.48 16.46
CA LEU A 135 0.94 -15.56 15.80
C LEU A 135 1.05 -16.89 16.58
N GLY A 136 2.24 -17.20 17.11
CA GLY A 136 2.47 -18.39 17.94
C GLY A 136 1.77 -18.38 19.30
N GLN A 137 1.61 -17.21 19.93
CA GLN A 137 0.85 -17.07 21.19
C GLN A 137 -0.66 -17.24 20.99
N ASN A 138 -1.20 -16.76 19.87
CA ASN A 138 -2.61 -16.94 19.53
C ASN A 138 -2.94 -18.42 19.21
N ASN A 139 -2.04 -19.13 18.51
CA ASN A 139 -2.19 -20.57 18.27
C ASN A 139 -2.02 -21.43 19.54
N SER A 140 -1.18 -21.01 20.50
CA SER A 140 -1.01 -21.73 21.76
C SER A 140 -2.12 -21.48 22.79
N ALA A 141 -2.85 -20.36 22.71
CA ALA A 141 -4.09 -20.15 23.45
C ALA A 141 -5.23 -21.07 22.96
N ALA A 142 -5.38 -21.24 21.64
CA ALA A 142 -6.32 -22.20 21.05
C ALA A 142 -5.94 -23.67 21.39
N SER A 143 -4.64 -23.98 21.46
CA SER A 143 -4.14 -25.32 21.82
C SER A 143 -4.26 -25.66 23.31
N ARG A 144 -4.22 -24.66 24.20
CA ARG A 144 -4.49 -24.83 25.65
C ARG A 144 -5.97 -25.02 25.96
N ALA A 145 -6.87 -24.48 25.13
CA ALA A 145 -8.32 -24.74 25.24
C ALA A 145 -8.73 -26.17 24.85
N ALA A 146 -7.87 -26.89 24.10
CA ALA A 146 -8.12 -28.28 23.68
C ALA A 146 -7.48 -29.35 24.58
N SER A 147 -6.75 -28.95 25.64
CA SER A 147 -5.95 -29.85 26.47
C SER A 147 -6.29 -29.74 27.96
N ALA A 148 -7.58 -29.83 28.32
CA ALA A 148 -8.00 -30.01 29.71
C ALA A 148 -8.37 -31.49 29.97
N PRO A 149 -7.74 -32.19 30.93
CA PRO A 149 -8.06 -33.58 31.22
C PRO A 149 -9.41 -33.70 31.94
N ARG A 150 -10.33 -34.51 31.40
CA ARG A 150 -11.57 -34.92 32.05
C ARG A 150 -11.25 -35.85 33.22
N ALA A 151 -11.24 -35.32 34.44
CA ALA A 151 -11.31 -36.11 35.67
C ALA A 151 -12.77 -36.52 35.93
N GLY A 152 -12.99 -37.80 36.19
CA GLY A 152 -14.29 -38.47 36.16
C GLY A 152 -15.18 -38.24 37.39
N GLN A 153 -16.42 -38.72 37.28
CA GLN A 153 -17.32 -38.93 38.41
C GLN A 153 -18.20 -40.14 38.16
N GLN A 154 -18.12 -41.07 39.12
CA GLN A 154 -18.94 -42.28 39.24
C GLN A 154 -20.36 -41.95 39.73
N GLN A 155 -21.27 -42.83 39.30
CA GLN A 155 -22.68 -43.07 39.66
C GLN A 155 -23.21 -42.55 41.00
N PHE A 156 -24.47 -42.07 40.98
CA PHE A 156 -25.53 -42.45 41.94
C PHE A 156 -26.93 -42.35 41.29
N ALA A 157 -27.89 -43.06 41.89
CA ALA A 157 -29.08 -43.71 41.31
C ALA A 157 -30.33 -42.85 41.02
N ALA A 158 -31.23 -43.40 40.19
CA ALA A 158 -32.62 -42.97 39.93
C ALA A 158 -33.59 -43.55 41.01
N PRO A 159 -34.96 -43.44 40.93
CA PRO A 159 -35.86 -42.73 39.99
C PRO A 159 -37.08 -42.02 40.66
N GLN A 160 -37.90 -41.26 39.91
CA GLN A 160 -39.36 -41.51 39.76
C GLN A 160 -40.10 -40.43 38.94
N GLN A 161 -40.96 -40.94 38.06
CA GLN A 161 -41.92 -40.23 37.20
C GLN A 161 -43.22 -39.94 37.95
N GLN A 162 -43.94 -38.88 37.56
CA GLN A 162 -45.40 -38.90 37.38
C GLN A 162 -45.89 -37.67 36.59
N ARG A 163 -46.53 -37.94 35.44
CA ARG A 163 -47.48 -37.04 34.74
C ARG A 163 -48.89 -37.42 35.22
N PRO A 164 -49.88 -36.49 35.20
CA PRO A 164 -50.87 -36.46 34.10
C PRO A 164 -51.32 -35.02 33.73
N ALA A 165 -51.50 -34.63 32.46
CA ALA A 165 -52.66 -34.77 31.55
C ALA A 165 -53.65 -33.57 31.52
N ALA A 166 -54.09 -33.23 30.29
CA ALA A 166 -55.31 -32.53 29.86
C ALA A 166 -55.35 -30.97 29.69
N MET A 167 -55.66 -30.55 28.46
CA MET A 167 -56.22 -29.25 27.98
C MET A 167 -57.77 -29.21 28.22
N PRO A 168 -58.57 -28.13 27.94
CA PRO A 168 -58.31 -26.91 27.14
C PRO A 168 -58.92 -25.54 27.62
N GLN A 169 -58.51 -24.48 26.91
CA GLN A 169 -59.18 -23.19 26.62
C GLN A 169 -59.48 -22.17 27.74
N GLN A 170 -58.87 -20.99 27.59
CA GLN A 170 -59.53 -19.66 27.67
C GLN A 170 -58.57 -18.56 27.17
N GLN A 171 -58.98 -17.81 26.14
CA GLN A 171 -58.50 -16.45 25.81
C GLN A 171 -59.52 -15.47 26.41
N PRO A 172 -59.13 -14.35 27.05
CA PRO A 172 -58.83 -13.15 26.24
C PRO A 172 -57.83 -12.12 26.85
N THR A 173 -57.31 -11.28 25.94
CA THR A 173 -56.87 -9.86 26.06
C THR A 173 -55.60 -9.45 26.83
N PRO A 174 -54.97 -8.32 26.42
CA PRO A 174 -53.52 -8.17 26.39
C PRO A 174 -52.96 -7.40 27.59
N ARG A 175 -51.77 -7.78 28.06
CA ARG A 175 -51.00 -6.97 29.01
C ARG A 175 -49.51 -7.12 28.75
N ALA A 176 -48.84 -5.96 28.77
CA ALA A 176 -47.46 -5.70 28.40
C ALA A 176 -46.46 -6.75 28.92
N ALA A 177 -45.62 -7.23 27.99
CA ALA A 177 -44.40 -7.97 28.30
C ALA A 177 -43.21 -7.17 27.76
N ALA A 178 -42.27 -6.90 28.67
CA ALA A 178 -40.93 -6.43 28.35
C ALA A 178 -40.22 -7.43 27.41
N PRO A 179 -39.36 -6.96 26.48
CA PRO A 179 -38.51 -7.88 25.73
C PRO A 179 -37.31 -8.35 26.57
N ASP A 180 -37.04 -9.64 26.41
CA ASP A 180 -35.86 -10.40 26.84
C ASP A 180 -34.51 -9.71 26.55
N PRO A 181 -33.47 -9.97 27.36
CA PRO A 181 -32.14 -9.39 27.19
C PRO A 181 -31.25 -10.30 26.32
N LEU A 182 -31.66 -10.63 25.10
CA LEU A 182 -30.78 -11.31 24.13
C LEU A 182 -31.13 -10.91 22.69
N ALA A 183 -30.67 -9.72 22.29
CA ALA A 183 -30.55 -9.33 20.88
C ALA A 183 -29.37 -8.36 20.72
N VAL A 184 -28.18 -8.93 20.50
CA VAL A 184 -27.02 -8.16 20.02
C VAL A 184 -27.23 -7.84 18.55
N ALA A 185 -27.12 -6.54 18.22
CA ALA A 185 -27.39 -5.99 16.91
C ALA A 185 -26.37 -6.43 15.86
N ASP A 186 -26.89 -6.65 14.66
CA ASP A 186 -26.18 -6.96 13.41
C ASP A 186 -25.45 -5.70 12.89
N PRO A 187 -24.11 -5.73 12.67
CA PRO A 187 -23.34 -4.57 12.22
C PRO A 187 -23.38 -4.34 10.69
N PHE A 188 -24.22 -5.06 9.92
CA PHE A 188 -24.20 -5.00 8.45
C PHE A 188 -25.56 -4.70 7.78
N ALA A 189 -26.43 -3.91 8.41
CA ALA A 189 -27.59 -3.35 7.72
C ALA A 189 -27.20 -2.11 6.87
N PRO A 190 -27.58 -2.04 5.58
CA PRO A 190 -27.29 -0.88 4.73
C PRO A 190 -28.09 0.34 5.20
N SER A 191 -27.38 1.42 5.52
CA SER A 191 -27.98 2.69 5.94
C SER A 191 -28.54 3.44 4.73
N VAL A 192 -29.82 3.81 4.84
CA VAL A 192 -30.56 4.69 3.91
C VAL A 192 -29.95 6.11 3.99
N PRO A 193 -29.67 6.81 2.88
CA PRO A 193 -29.26 8.21 2.95
C PRO A 193 -30.45 9.15 3.15
N ASP A 194 -30.35 10.00 4.18
CA ASP A 194 -31.26 11.11 4.52
C ASP A 194 -31.06 12.30 3.54
N PRO A 195 -32.11 12.94 2.99
CA PRO A 195 -31.97 13.97 1.96
C PRO A 195 -32.01 15.38 2.57
N ALA A 196 -30.85 15.99 2.86
CA ALA A 196 -30.77 17.43 3.12
C ALA A 196 -29.34 17.98 2.96
N ALA A 197 -28.92 18.25 1.72
CA ALA A 197 -27.83 19.20 1.47
C ALA A 197 -28.04 19.88 0.13
N ALA A 198 -28.24 21.20 0.17
CA ALA A 198 -28.45 22.05 -1.00
C ALA A 198 -27.23 22.03 -1.94
N PRO A 199 -27.43 22.11 -3.27
CA PRO A 199 -26.32 22.11 -4.23
C PRO A 199 -25.59 23.46 -4.25
N ILE A 200 -24.26 23.42 -4.11
CA ILE A 200 -23.36 24.53 -4.41
C ILE A 200 -23.17 24.59 -5.95
N PRO A 201 -23.31 25.75 -6.61
CA PRO A 201 -23.30 25.84 -8.07
C PRO A 201 -21.90 25.66 -8.66
N VAL A 202 -21.78 24.81 -9.68
CA VAL A 202 -20.60 24.68 -10.54
C VAL A 202 -20.55 25.82 -11.57
N PRO A 203 -19.39 26.44 -11.86
CA PRO A 203 -19.28 27.39 -12.97
C PRO A 203 -19.23 26.64 -14.31
N GLN A 204 -20.10 27.05 -15.25
CA GLN A 204 -20.18 26.47 -16.59
C GLN A 204 -19.00 26.89 -17.46
N THR A 205 -18.36 25.90 -18.10
CA THR A 205 -17.38 26.09 -19.18
C THR A 205 -18.09 26.57 -20.44
N VAL A 206 -17.75 27.77 -20.92
CA VAL A 206 -18.15 28.25 -22.25
C VAL A 206 -17.26 27.61 -23.33
N SER A 207 -17.89 26.94 -24.28
CA SER A 207 -17.25 26.37 -25.46
C SER A 207 -16.82 27.48 -26.44
N ARG A 208 -15.63 27.29 -27.00
CA ARG A 208 -14.96 28.17 -27.96
C ARG A 208 -15.56 27.97 -29.36
N ASP A 209 -16.71 28.60 -29.65
CA ASP A 209 -17.25 28.75 -31.02
C ASP A 209 -18.20 29.96 -31.10
N ALA A 210 -17.63 31.16 -30.92
CA ALA A 210 -18.21 32.41 -31.39
C ALA A 210 -17.15 33.50 -31.20
N LEU A 211 -16.50 33.93 -32.30
CA LEU A 211 -16.09 35.31 -32.61
C LEU A 211 -14.87 35.30 -33.56
N ALA A 212 -15.11 35.20 -34.86
CA ALA A 212 -14.18 35.71 -35.88
C ALA A 212 -14.91 35.86 -37.22
N GLY A 213 -15.56 37.02 -37.40
CA GLY A 213 -16.15 37.44 -38.66
C GLY A 213 -15.81 38.89 -38.94
N MET A 214 -15.17 39.09 -40.10
CA MET A 214 -15.20 40.28 -40.98
C MET A 214 -14.37 41.54 -40.68
N GLY A 215 -13.51 41.85 -41.67
CA GLY A 215 -13.15 43.19 -42.15
C GLY A 215 -11.74 43.64 -41.77
N GLY A 216 -10.83 44.07 -42.65
CA GLY A 216 -10.91 44.42 -44.08
C GLY A 216 -10.09 45.69 -44.36
N ALA A 217 -9.20 45.61 -45.36
CA ALA A 217 -8.66 46.68 -46.22
C ALA A 217 -7.56 47.67 -45.72
N ALA A 218 -6.33 47.39 -46.19
CA ALA A 218 -5.46 48.22 -47.04
C ALA A 218 -5.43 49.76 -46.91
N ALA A 219 -4.22 50.30 -46.70
CA ALA A 219 -3.72 51.45 -47.47
C ALA A 219 -2.18 51.47 -47.54
N THR A 220 -1.71 51.80 -48.73
CA THR A 220 -0.38 51.91 -49.32
C THR A 220 0.58 52.93 -48.67
N GLY A 221 1.89 52.66 -48.76
CA GLY A 221 2.94 53.67 -48.61
C GLY A 221 4.35 53.09 -48.59
N ALA A 222 4.99 52.98 -49.75
CA ALA A 222 6.37 52.51 -49.92
C ALA A 222 7.39 53.65 -49.88
N ALA A 223 8.53 53.47 -49.22
CA ALA A 223 9.82 54.08 -49.60
C ALA A 223 11.03 53.39 -48.92
N VAL A 224 11.75 52.63 -49.74
CA VAL A 224 13.19 52.30 -49.82
C VAL A 224 14.13 52.67 -48.66
N GLY A 225 14.87 51.66 -48.17
CA GLY A 225 16.14 51.80 -47.45
C GLY A 225 16.81 50.45 -47.20
N LEU A 226 17.88 50.14 -47.94
CA LEU A 226 18.71 48.93 -47.83
C LEU A 226 19.39 48.82 -46.45
N GLY A 227 19.41 47.63 -45.85
CA GLY A 227 20.32 47.33 -44.74
C GLY A 227 20.04 46.02 -43.98
N ALA A 228 20.78 44.96 -44.35
CA ALA A 228 21.28 43.86 -43.52
C ALA A 228 20.41 43.20 -42.41
N ALA A 229 20.00 41.95 -42.71
CA ALA A 229 20.06 40.74 -41.87
C ALA A 229 19.76 40.78 -40.35
N ALA A 230 18.63 40.14 -40.01
CA ALA A 230 18.46 39.14 -38.95
C ALA A 230 18.46 39.58 -37.47
N GLY A 231 17.27 39.97 -37.00
CA GLY A 231 16.51 39.18 -36.01
C GLY A 231 16.95 39.23 -34.54
N ILE A 232 16.53 40.27 -33.83
CA ILE A 232 16.30 40.20 -32.37
C ILE A 232 14.92 40.78 -32.04
N ALA A 233 13.91 39.91 -32.05
CA ALA A 233 12.61 40.22 -31.49
C ALA A 233 12.69 40.14 -29.96
N SER A 234 12.28 41.24 -29.33
CA SER A 234 11.76 41.41 -27.97
C SER A 234 11.64 40.15 -27.12
N ASN A 235 12.35 40.14 -25.99
CA ASN A 235 11.87 39.41 -24.82
C ASN A 235 11.92 40.35 -23.60
N MET A 236 10.84 41.11 -23.43
CA MET A 236 10.43 41.56 -22.10
C MET A 236 10.07 40.31 -21.28
N ALA A 237 11.10 39.63 -20.77
CA ALA A 237 10.91 38.71 -19.66
C ALA A 237 10.57 39.58 -18.45
N SER A 238 9.31 39.53 -18.05
CA SER A 238 8.87 40.02 -16.75
C SER A 238 9.80 39.43 -15.69
N THR A 239 10.64 40.26 -15.07
CA THR A 239 11.39 39.91 -13.87
C THR A 239 10.39 39.78 -12.71
N ARG A 240 9.67 38.66 -12.68
CA ARG A 240 8.89 38.26 -11.51
C ARG A 240 9.89 38.10 -10.37
N ALA A 241 9.75 38.90 -9.32
CA ALA A 241 10.51 38.74 -8.09
C ALA A 241 10.54 37.26 -7.67
N PRO A 242 11.65 36.75 -7.10
CA PRO A 242 11.72 35.35 -6.69
C PRO A 242 10.59 35.09 -5.68
N GLN A 243 9.55 34.39 -6.13
CA GLN A 243 8.50 33.95 -5.24
C GLN A 243 9.16 32.99 -4.26
N ARG A 244 9.17 33.35 -2.96
CA ARG A 244 9.63 32.42 -1.93
C ARG A 244 8.77 31.15 -2.06
N PRO A 245 9.37 29.96 -2.19
CA PRO A 245 8.61 28.73 -2.19
C PRO A 245 7.85 28.62 -0.86
N LEU A 246 6.58 28.21 -0.93
CA LEU A 246 5.73 27.97 0.23
C LEU A 246 6.16 26.74 1.01
N ALA A 247 6.79 25.78 0.33
CA ALA A 247 7.41 24.60 0.92
C ALA A 247 8.44 24.00 -0.06
N GLN A 248 9.16 22.98 0.39
CA GLN A 248 10.06 22.17 -0.41
C GLN A 248 9.90 20.69 -0.06
N LEU A 249 10.11 19.83 -1.05
CA LEU A 249 10.33 18.40 -0.84
C LEU A 249 11.79 18.12 -1.17
N VAL A 250 12.54 17.57 -0.22
CA VAL A 250 13.95 17.24 -0.41
C VAL A 250 14.09 15.73 -0.42
N ASP A 251 14.52 15.17 -1.55
CA ASP A 251 14.83 13.74 -1.65
C ASP A 251 15.95 13.39 -0.66
N VAL A 252 15.68 12.44 0.24
CA VAL A 252 16.65 12.07 1.29
C VAL A 252 17.84 11.27 0.75
N VAL A 253 17.71 10.67 -0.44
CA VAL A 253 18.75 9.87 -1.09
C VAL A 253 19.57 10.73 -2.03
N SER A 254 18.92 11.46 -2.94
CA SER A 254 19.62 12.25 -3.96
C SER A 254 19.98 13.67 -3.50
N GLY A 255 19.30 14.18 -2.48
CA GLY A 255 19.39 15.57 -2.06
C GLY A 255 18.70 16.56 -3.01
N GLU A 256 18.03 16.08 -4.07
CA GLU A 256 17.30 16.93 -5.01
C GLU A 256 16.11 17.61 -4.29
N SER A 257 15.97 18.92 -4.46
CA SER A 257 14.89 19.70 -3.85
C SER A 257 13.85 20.13 -4.89
N HIS A 258 12.60 19.76 -4.68
CA HIS A 258 11.46 20.25 -5.43
C HIS A 258 10.79 21.42 -4.70
N SER A 259 10.78 22.59 -5.33
CA SER A 259 10.18 23.80 -4.78
C SER A 259 8.66 23.81 -4.99
N ILE A 260 7.89 24.02 -3.92
CA ILE A 260 6.44 24.15 -3.96
C ILE A 260 6.08 25.64 -3.92
N THR A 261 5.47 26.15 -4.99
CA THR A 261 5.08 27.57 -5.12
C THR A 261 3.57 27.78 -5.12
N SER A 262 2.78 26.71 -5.26
CA SER A 262 1.32 26.72 -5.29
C SER A 262 0.73 26.19 -4.00
N ALA A 263 -0.48 26.66 -3.64
CA ALA A 263 -1.20 26.17 -2.47
C ALA A 263 -1.73 24.74 -2.64
N GLN A 264 -1.87 24.27 -3.88
CA GLN A 264 -2.20 22.88 -4.19
C GLN A 264 -1.16 22.35 -5.17
N VAL A 265 -0.58 21.19 -4.86
CA VAL A 265 0.46 20.55 -5.68
C VAL A 265 0.16 19.07 -5.77
N THR A 266 0.10 18.57 -7.01
CA THR A 266 -0.07 17.14 -7.27
C THR A 266 1.29 16.50 -7.50
N ILE A 267 1.54 15.40 -6.80
CA ILE A 267 2.75 14.58 -6.90
C ILE A 267 2.38 13.28 -7.61
N GLY A 268 3.21 12.87 -8.55
CA GLY A 268 2.97 11.63 -9.29
C GLY A 268 4.06 11.35 -10.31
N ARG A 269 3.92 10.25 -11.03
CA ARG A 269 4.89 9.83 -12.04
C ARG A 269 4.70 10.52 -13.39
N GLU A 270 3.47 10.93 -13.71
CA GLU A 270 3.14 11.48 -15.02
C GLU A 270 3.18 13.01 -15.01
N ARG A 271 4.14 13.57 -15.77
CA ARG A 271 4.39 15.01 -15.87
C ARG A 271 3.22 15.80 -16.47
N SER A 272 2.35 15.15 -17.25
CA SER A 272 1.18 15.78 -17.85
C SER A 272 0.08 16.13 -16.84
N VAL A 273 0.06 15.45 -15.69
CA VAL A 273 -1.02 15.54 -14.68
C VAL A 273 -0.52 15.81 -13.26
N SER A 274 0.79 15.91 -13.07
CA SER A 274 1.44 16.15 -11.78
C SER A 274 2.37 17.35 -11.88
N ASP A 275 2.33 18.22 -10.88
CA ASP A 275 3.21 19.38 -10.75
C ASP A 275 4.64 18.94 -10.39
N ILE A 276 4.76 17.92 -9.53
CA ILE A 276 6.03 17.28 -9.17
C ILE A 276 6.02 15.87 -9.78
N ALA A 277 6.84 15.71 -10.82
CA ALA A 277 6.97 14.45 -11.56
C ALA A 277 8.13 13.60 -11.01
N LEU A 278 7.79 12.54 -10.28
CA LEU A 278 8.76 11.60 -9.73
C LEU A 278 9.15 10.55 -10.77
N ARG A 279 10.45 10.27 -10.90
CA ARG A 279 10.98 9.27 -11.84
C ARG A 279 10.99 7.85 -11.27
N ASP A 280 9.94 7.50 -10.54
CA ASP A 280 9.82 6.21 -9.86
C ASP A 280 8.65 5.42 -10.46
N PRO A 281 8.89 4.23 -11.04
CA PRO A 281 7.83 3.40 -11.63
C PRO A 281 6.76 2.96 -10.63
N ASN A 282 7.09 2.89 -9.33
CA ASN A 282 6.17 2.52 -8.25
C ASN A 282 5.28 3.68 -7.80
N VAL A 283 5.47 4.87 -8.37
CA VAL A 283 4.60 6.03 -8.15
C VAL A 283 3.48 6.02 -9.19
N SER A 284 2.23 6.11 -8.72
CA SER A 284 1.07 6.28 -9.59
C SER A 284 1.13 7.57 -10.40
N ARG A 285 0.47 7.59 -11.56
CA ARG A 285 0.44 8.75 -12.47
C ARG A 285 0.05 10.03 -11.76
N ARG A 286 -1.00 9.95 -10.94
CA ARG A 286 -1.38 10.90 -9.88
C ARG A 286 -1.33 10.11 -8.59
N HIS A 287 -0.45 10.48 -7.67
CA HIS A 287 -0.17 9.67 -6.48
C HIS A 287 -0.72 10.33 -5.22
N ALA A 288 -0.30 11.57 -4.96
CA ALA A 288 -0.71 12.32 -3.80
C ALA A 288 -0.94 13.78 -4.15
N GLN A 289 -1.66 14.48 -3.29
CA GLN A 289 -1.86 15.91 -3.37
C GLN A 289 -1.49 16.57 -2.06
N LEU A 290 -0.63 17.58 -2.15
CA LEU A 290 -0.37 18.52 -1.07
C LEU A 290 -1.33 19.70 -1.18
N THR A 291 -1.94 20.06 -0.06
CA THR A 291 -2.83 21.21 0.06
C THR A 291 -2.41 22.07 1.25
N PHE A 292 -2.20 23.35 0.97
CA PHE A 292 -1.93 24.40 1.93
C PHE A 292 -3.20 25.21 2.19
N THR A 293 -3.65 25.26 3.43
CA THR A 293 -4.88 25.97 3.84
C THR A 293 -4.63 27.41 4.27
N GLY A 294 -3.41 27.95 4.05
CA GLY A 294 -3.00 29.29 4.46
C GLY A 294 -2.21 29.33 5.77
N SER A 295 -2.42 28.33 6.64
CA SER A 295 -1.66 28.14 7.88
C SER A 295 -0.95 26.80 7.93
N ASP A 296 -1.58 25.74 7.42
CA ASP A 296 -1.12 24.36 7.60
C ASP A 296 -1.03 23.62 6.26
N TRP A 297 -0.09 22.69 6.20
CA TRP A 297 0.03 21.75 5.09
C TRP A 297 -0.69 20.46 5.43
N SER A 298 -1.31 19.87 4.41
CA SER A 298 -1.88 18.52 4.49
C SER A 298 -1.55 17.76 3.22
N ILE A 299 -1.41 16.45 3.36
CA ILE A 299 -1.25 15.53 2.25
C ILE A 299 -2.43 14.59 2.18
N GLU A 300 -2.86 14.29 0.96
CA GLU A 300 -3.91 13.34 0.66
C GLU A 300 -3.43 12.36 -0.41
N ASP A 301 -3.64 11.06 -0.19
CA ASP A 301 -3.37 10.02 -1.17
C ASP A 301 -4.51 9.99 -2.20
N LEU A 302 -4.17 10.12 -3.50
CA LEU A 302 -5.14 10.11 -4.59
C LEU A 302 -5.46 8.68 -5.04
N ASN A 303 -5.72 7.81 -4.07
CA ASN A 303 -5.99 6.39 -4.27
C ASN A 303 -4.88 5.71 -5.07
N SER A 304 -3.63 6.00 -4.68
CA SER A 304 -2.45 5.50 -5.36
C SER A 304 -2.29 3.99 -5.16
N THR A 305 -1.56 3.35 -6.08
CA THR A 305 -1.41 1.89 -6.12
C THR A 305 -0.70 1.36 -4.88
N ASN A 306 0.38 2.03 -4.45
CA ASN A 306 1.18 1.62 -3.30
C ASN A 306 0.82 2.39 -2.01
N GLY A 307 0.00 3.44 -2.13
CA GLY A 307 -0.31 4.37 -1.04
C GLY A 307 0.83 5.36 -0.75
N THR A 308 0.47 6.38 0.01
CA THR A 308 1.39 7.39 0.54
C THR A 308 1.72 7.06 2.00
N LEU A 309 3.00 7.13 2.38
CA LEU A 309 3.42 7.00 3.77
C LEU A 309 3.96 8.33 4.32
N VAL A 310 3.62 8.64 5.56
CA VAL A 310 4.15 9.76 6.33
C VAL A 310 4.78 9.20 7.59
N ASN A 311 6.07 9.43 7.82
CA ASN A 311 6.85 8.88 8.94
C ASN A 311 6.62 7.37 9.11
N ASN A 312 6.74 6.62 8.00
CA ASN A 312 6.52 5.17 7.91
C ASN A 312 5.09 4.68 8.21
N ARG A 313 4.09 5.56 8.29
CA ARG A 313 2.68 5.19 8.44
C ARG A 313 1.90 5.50 7.17
N ARG A 314 1.17 4.52 6.65
CA ARG A 314 0.30 4.73 5.49
C ARG A 314 -0.86 5.65 5.85
N ILE A 315 -1.14 6.63 5.01
CA ILE A 315 -2.20 7.62 5.23
C ILE A 315 -3.16 7.66 4.05
N THR A 316 -4.38 8.11 4.32
CA THR A 316 -5.32 8.59 3.29
C THR A 316 -5.29 10.11 3.25
N ARG A 317 -5.32 10.76 4.41
CA ARG A 317 -5.12 12.20 4.57
C ARG A 317 -4.45 12.49 5.90
N CYS A 318 -3.44 13.36 5.92
CA CYS A 318 -2.68 13.67 7.13
C CYS A 318 -2.19 15.14 7.11
N PRO A 319 -2.27 15.89 8.22
CA PRO A 319 -1.55 17.15 8.33
C PRO A 319 -0.04 16.89 8.29
N LEU A 320 0.70 17.80 7.66
CA LEU A 320 2.16 17.74 7.54
C LEU A 320 2.82 18.80 8.39
N ARG A 321 3.97 18.44 8.95
CA ARG A 321 4.87 19.30 9.70
C ARG A 321 6.24 19.34 9.04
N ASN A 322 6.94 20.45 9.22
CA ASN A 322 8.32 20.58 8.78
C ASN A 322 9.19 19.46 9.39
N GLY A 323 9.95 18.78 8.54
CA GLY A 323 10.76 17.60 8.89
C GLY A 323 10.08 16.25 8.69
N ASP A 324 8.79 16.21 8.34
CA ASP A 324 8.09 14.93 8.10
C ASP A 324 8.66 14.20 6.87
N LEU A 325 8.80 12.88 6.99
CA LEU A 325 9.25 12.03 5.89
C LEU A 325 8.06 11.48 5.11
N LEU A 326 8.00 11.83 3.83
CA LEU A 326 6.98 11.39 2.88
C LEU A 326 7.57 10.34 1.96
N THR A 327 6.98 9.15 1.91
CA THR A 327 7.39 8.09 0.99
C THR A 327 6.31 7.85 -0.06
N PHE A 328 6.72 7.91 -1.33
CA PHE A 328 5.90 7.62 -2.50
C PHE A 328 6.59 6.53 -3.32
N GLY A 329 5.97 5.36 -3.45
CA GLY A 329 6.65 4.23 -4.08
C GLY A 329 7.91 3.85 -3.29
N LEU A 330 9.08 3.95 -3.91
CA LEU A 330 10.39 3.73 -3.29
C LEU A 330 11.12 5.02 -2.92
N SER A 331 10.57 6.18 -3.28
CA SER A 331 11.21 7.48 -3.12
C SER A 331 10.79 8.13 -1.81
N THR A 332 11.74 8.56 -0.99
CA THR A 332 11.47 9.24 0.30
C THR A 332 11.92 10.69 0.25
N PHE A 333 11.07 11.59 0.74
CA PHE A 333 11.27 13.03 0.74
C PHE A 333 11.07 13.60 2.13
N GLU A 334 11.94 14.49 2.57
CA GLU A 334 11.73 15.34 3.73
C GLU A 334 10.90 16.57 3.33
N PHE A 335 9.78 16.79 4.03
CA PHE A 335 8.94 17.96 3.83
C PHE A 335 9.47 19.17 4.60
N ARG A 336 9.66 20.29 3.90
CA ARG A 336 10.12 21.56 4.49
C ARG A 336 9.17 22.71 4.16
N GLY A 337 8.26 23.00 5.08
CA GLY A 337 7.24 24.07 4.96
C GLY A 337 7.60 25.36 5.69
#